data_AF-A0A6B3AK23-F1
#
_entry.id   AF-A0A6B3AK23-F1
#
_cell.length_a   1.000
_cell.length_b   1.000
_cell.length_c   1.000
_cell.angle_alpha   90.00
_cell.angle_beta   90.00
_cell.angle_gamma   90.00
#
_symmetry.space_group_name_H-M   'P 1'
#
loop_
_entity.id
_entity.type
_entity.pdbx_description
1 polymer ?
#
loop_
_entity_poly.entity_id
_entity_poly.type
_entity_poly.pdbx_seq_one_letter_code
_entity_poly.pdbx_strand_id
1 'polypeptide(L)'
;GPERLALSAARGRALRDAVRRLPGRCPRLLEALLSPQDLTYREIAGALAMSQGSLGPERSRCLGCLRRLLAAEVAGGGRGG
;
A
#
# COMPACT_ATOMS: atom_id res chain seq x y z
N GLY A 1 -3.46 24.31 8.85
CA GLY A 1 -4.55 24.87 8.05
C GLY A 1 -5.34 23.78 7.35
N PRO A 2 -6.56 24.08 6.90
CA PRO A 2 -7.41 23.17 6.13
C PRO A 2 -6.73 22.62 4.86
N GLU A 3 -5.82 23.37 4.25
CA GLU A 3 -5.05 22.98 3.06
C GLU A 3 -4.17 21.76 3.34
N ARG A 4 -3.51 21.72 4.50
CA ARG A 4 -2.66 20.59 4.91
C ARG A 4 -3.48 19.32 5.09
N LEU A 5 -4.69 19.44 5.64
CA LEU A 5 -5.60 18.31 5.82
C LEU A 5 -6.09 17.79 4.47
N ALA A 6 -6.47 18.69 3.56
CA ALA A 6 -6.88 18.33 2.21
C ALA A 6 -5.76 17.60 1.44
N LEU A 7 -4.52 18.09 1.52
CA LEU A 7 -3.35 17.45 0.89
C LEU A 7 -3.06 16.07 1.49
N SER A 8 -3.13 15.91 2.81
CA SER A 8 -2.98 14.60 3.46
C SER A 8 -4.07 13.61 3.02
N ALA A 9 -5.32 14.06 2.96
CA ALA A 9 -6.44 13.23 2.51
C ALA A 9 -6.29 12.82 1.04
N ALA A 10 -5.86 13.74 0.17
CA ALA A 10 -5.58 13.46 -1.23
C ALA A 10 -4.44 12.43 -1.40
N ARG A 11 -3.33 12.60 -0.67
CA ARG A 11 -2.22 11.63 -0.65
C ARG A 11 -2.67 10.25 -0.17
N GLY A 12 -3.50 10.20 0.88
CA GLY A 12 -4.06 8.95 1.40
C GLY A 12 -4.96 8.23 0.39
N ARG A 13 -5.78 8.96 -0.37
CA ARG A 13 -6.58 8.38 -1.46
C ARG A 13 -5.68 7.84 -2.58
N ALA A 14 -4.74 8.64 -3.08
CA ALA A 14 -3.81 8.21 -4.13
C ALA A 14 -3.01 6.95 -3.73
N LEU A 15 -2.56 6.88 -2.48
CA LEU A 15 -1.88 5.68 -1.96
C LEU A 15 -2.79 4.44 -1.99
N ARG A 16 -4.03 4.55 -1.51
CA ARG A 16 -4.98 3.43 -1.52
C ARG A 16 -5.31 2.98 -2.95
N ASP A 17 -5.43 3.92 -3.88
CA ASP A 17 -5.69 3.63 -5.29
C ASP A 17 -4.51 2.88 -5.93
N ALA A 18 -3.27 3.28 -5.64
CA ALA A 18 -2.07 2.59 -6.09
C ALA A 18 -1.94 1.18 -5.48
N VAL A 19 -2.28 1.01 -4.20
CA VAL A 19 -2.28 -0.30 -3.52
C VAL A 19 -3.24 -1.28 -4.20
N ARG A 20 -4.44 -0.84 -4.58
CA ARG A 20 -5.43 -1.68 -5.29
C ARG A 20 -4.96 -2.19 -6.66
N ARG A 21 -3.96 -1.53 -7.26
CA ARG A 21 -3.39 -1.90 -8.57
C ARG A 21 -2.20 -2.84 -8.47
N LEU A 22 -1.78 -3.22 -7.26
CA LEU A 22 -0.65 -4.13 -7.08
C LEU A 22 -0.98 -5.57 -7.52
N PRO A 23 0.02 -6.33 -8.01
CA PRO A 23 -0.21 -7.70 -8.45
C PRO A 23 -0.35 -8.68 -7.28
N GLY A 24 -1.10 -9.75 -7.52
CA GLY A 24 -1.20 -10.91 -6.63
C GLY A 24 -1.78 -10.57 -5.25
N ARG A 25 -1.14 -11.08 -4.18
CA ARG A 25 -1.59 -10.91 -2.79
C ARG A 25 -1.28 -9.55 -2.16
N CYS A 26 -0.53 -8.69 -2.85
CA CYS A 26 -0.02 -7.45 -2.28
C CYS A 26 -1.08 -6.39 -1.92
N PRO A 27 -2.17 -6.20 -2.69
CA PRO A 27 -3.25 -5.29 -2.29
C PRO A 27 -3.79 -5.65 -0.91
N ARG A 28 -4.17 -6.91 -0.69
CA ARG A 28 -4.76 -7.37 0.57
C ARG A 28 -3.83 -7.19 1.77
N LEU A 29 -2.54 -7.50 1.63
CA LEU A 29 -1.59 -7.32 2.71
C LEU A 29 -1.40 -5.84 3.06
N LEU A 30 -1.21 -4.97 2.06
CA LEU A 30 -1.01 -3.55 2.33
C LEU A 30 -2.29 -2.85 2.81
N GLU A 31 -3.47 -3.26 2.32
CA GLU A 31 -4.75 -2.78 2.84
C GLU A 31 -4.92 -3.13 4.33
N ALA A 32 -4.61 -4.36 4.73
CA ALA A 32 -4.66 -4.78 6.12
C ALA A 32 -3.68 -3.97 7.00
N LEU A 33 -2.46 -3.72 6.51
CA LEU A 33 -1.45 -2.92 7.22
C LEU A 33 -1.77 -1.42 7.29
N LEU A 34 -2.58 -0.90 6.36
CA LEU A 34 -3.03 0.49 6.32
C LEU A 34 -4.42 0.68 6.95
N SER A 35 -5.01 -0.39 7.47
CA SER A 35 -6.32 -0.37 8.13
C SER A 35 -6.28 0.51 9.39
N PRO A 36 -7.31 1.32 9.65
CA PRO A 36 -7.40 2.11 10.89
C PRO A 36 -7.70 1.24 12.13
N GLN A 37 -7.88 -0.07 11.97
CA GLN A 37 -8.28 -0.98 13.04
C GLN A 37 -7.12 -1.48 13.91
N ASP A 38 -5.90 -0.90 13.75
CA ASP A 38 -4.69 -1.24 14.52
C ASP A 38 -4.43 -2.76 14.66
N LEU A 39 -4.65 -3.51 13.57
CA LEU A 39 -4.52 -4.96 13.55
C LEU A 39 -3.09 -5.40 13.88
N THR A 40 -2.97 -6.41 14.74
CA THR A 40 -1.70 -7.06 15.02
C THR A 40 -1.23 -7.90 13.83
N TYR A 41 0.08 -8.16 13.74
CA TYR A 41 0.64 -9.05 12.72
C TYR A 41 0.01 -10.45 12.73
N ARG A 42 -0.38 -10.94 13.92
CA ARG A 42 -1.06 -12.24 14.07
C ARG A 42 -2.45 -12.23 13.46
N GLU A 43 -3.23 -11.17 13.68
CA GLU A 43 -4.57 -11.04 13.10
C GLU A 43 -4.50 -10.89 11.58
N ILE A 44 -3.55 -10.10 11.07
CA ILE A 44 -3.31 -9.99 9.63
C ILE A 44 -2.90 -11.33 9.03
N ALA A 45 -2.00 -12.07 9.69
CA ALA A 45 -1.57 -13.39 9.24
C ALA A 45 -2.77 -14.35 9.14
N GLY A 46 -3.61 -14.39 10.18
CA GLY A 46 -4.81 -15.21 10.23
C GLY A 46 -5.82 -14.84 9.14
N ALA A 47 -6.13 -13.55 8.98
CA ALA A 47 -7.07 -13.05 7.98
C ALA A 47 -6.63 -13.34 6.54
N LEU A 48 -5.32 -13.43 6.29
CA LEU A 48 -4.75 -13.69 4.97
C LEU A 48 -4.36 -15.16 4.75
N ALA A 49 -4.63 -16.05 5.72
CA ALA A 49 -4.19 -17.44 5.70
C ALA A 49 -2.67 -17.58 5.44
N MET A 50 -1.88 -16.72 6.07
CA MET A 50 -0.42 -16.68 5.98
C MET A 50 0.22 -17.08 7.31
N SER A 51 1.46 -17.59 7.27
CA SER A 51 2.22 -17.74 8.51
C SER A 51 2.69 -16.37 9.00
N GLN A 52 2.65 -16.14 10.31
CA GLN A 52 3.14 -14.87 10.89
C GLN A 52 4.60 -14.60 10.51
N GLY A 53 5.45 -15.64 10.40
CA GLY A 53 6.84 -15.51 9.96
C GLY A 53 7.01 -15.05 8.51
N SER A 54 6.01 -15.27 7.64
CA SER A 54 6.06 -14.85 6.23
C SER A 54 5.67 -13.38 6.00
N LEU A 55 5.09 -12.69 7.00
CA LEU A 55 4.63 -11.30 6.85
C LEU A 55 5.77 -10.33 6.54
N GLY A 56 6.94 -10.51 7.18
CA GLY A 56 8.09 -9.62 6.98
C GLY A 56 8.60 -9.64 5.53
N PRO A 57 9.00 -10.81 5.00
CA PRO A 57 9.38 -10.96 3.59
C PRO A 57 8.30 -10.48 2.63
N GLU A 58 7.02 -10.82 2.90
CA GLU A 58 5.94 -10.41 2.01
C GLU A 58 5.72 -8.92 1.99
N ARG A 59 5.74 -8.28 3.16
CA ARG A 59 5.64 -6.82 3.28
C ARG A 59 6.76 -6.14 2.49
N SER A 60 7.99 -6.63 2.60
CA SER A 60 9.13 -6.09 1.83
C SER A 60 8.88 -6.21 0.32
N ARG A 61 8.48 -7.40 -0.15
CA ARG A 61 8.13 -7.66 -1.55
C ARG A 61 7.04 -6.72 -2.05
N CYS A 62 5.95 -6.59 -1.31
CA CYS A 62 4.80 -5.77 -1.70
C CYS A 62 5.09 -4.27 -1.70
N LEU A 63 5.85 -3.78 -0.73
CA LEU A 63 6.34 -2.40 -0.76
C LEU A 63 7.30 -2.16 -1.93
N GLY A 64 8.10 -3.16 -2.32
CA GLY A 64 8.93 -3.10 -3.52
C GLY A 64 8.11 -2.98 -4.81
N CYS A 65 7.02 -3.75 -4.93
CA CYS A 65 6.08 -3.62 -6.04
C CYS A 65 5.44 -2.22 -6.10
N LEU A 66 5.01 -1.70 -4.94
CA LEU A 66 4.40 -0.37 -4.85
C LEU A 66 5.36 0.75 -5.26
N ARG A 67 6.61 0.69 -4.80
CA ARG A 67 7.64 1.67 -5.19
C ARG A 67 7.87 1.67 -6.70
N ARG A 68 7.96 0.49 -7.33
CA ARG A 68 8.13 0.40 -8.80
C ARG A 68 6.93 0.96 -9.56
N LEU A 69 5.72 0.64 -9.12
CA LEU A 69 4.49 1.14 -9.75
C LEU A 69 4.42 2.67 -9.69
N LEU A 70 4.66 3.26 -8.52
CA LEU A 70 4.66 4.71 -8.34
C LEU A 70 5.79 5.40 -9.10
N ALA A 71 6.99 4.80 -9.14
CA ALA A 71 8.11 5.34 -9.91
C ALA A 71 7.79 5.41 -11.41
N ALA A 72 7.10 4.40 -11.95
CA ALA A 72 6.67 4.39 -13.35
C ALA A 72 5.63 5.47 -13.66
N GLU A 73 4.71 5.75 -12.74
CA GLU A 73 3.71 6.82 -12.89
C GLU A 73 4.34 8.21 -12.90
N VAL A 74 5.28 8.45 -11.98
CA VAL A 74 6.02 9.72 -11.94
C VAL A 74 6.86 9.90 -13.22
N ALA A 75 7.52 8.85 -13.69
CA ALA A 75 8.29 8.89 -14.93
C ALA A 75 7.41 9.06 -16.18
N GLY A 76 6.19 8.50 -16.19
CA GLY A 76 5.21 8.65 -17.27
C GLY A 76 4.52 10.02 -17.28
N GLY A 77 4.31 10.62 -16.11
CA GLY A 77 3.73 11.97 -15.96
C GLY A 77 4.66 13.11 -16.39
N GLY A 78 5.95 12.85 -16.62
CA GLY A 78 6.91 13.82 -17.17
C GLY A 78 6.90 13.93 -18.70
N ARG A 79 6.11 13.11 -19.41
CA ARG A 79 6.02 13.11 -20.88
C ARG A 79 4.65 13.54 -21.40
N GLY A 80 3.99 14.42 -20.65
CA GLY A 80 2.68 14.99 -21.00
C GLY A 80 2.48 16.32 -20.29
N GLY A 81 3.17 17.36 -20.78
CA GLY A 81 3.05 18.76 -20.43
C GLY A 81 3.60 19.59 -21.56
#